data_AF-A0A956QB75-F1
#
_entry.id   AF-A0A956QB75-F1
#
_cell.length_a   1.000
_cell.length_b   1.000
_cell.length_c   1.000
_cell.angle_alpha   90.00
_cell.angle_beta   90.00
_cell.angle_gamma   90.00
#
_symmetry.space_group_name_H-M   'P 1'
#
loop_
_entity.id
_entity.type
_entity.pdbx_description
1 polymer ?
#
loop_
_entity_poly.entity_id
_entity_poly.type
_entity_poly.pdbx_seq_one_letter_code
_entity_poly.pdbx_strand_id
1 'polypeptide(L)'
;MFVRTVEDQLQSPYHEVRILLERYRGGDMDEDGFLRALDEYDERLQVLYEGVAAEPEGLDVEEDVETLGDAVEGIHMFSDVSERLRDYAEEGAEELATEALELARKAHDRWAELVEVRGDLLTLLEGSEDYSGLEPSLEEY
;
A
#
# COMPACT_ATOMS: atom_id res chain seq x y z
N MET A 1 7.62 -8.94 -24.45
CA MET A 1 6.26 -8.40 -24.59
C MET A 1 5.40 -9.10 -23.56
N PHE A 2 5.38 -8.59 -22.33
CA PHE A 2 4.48 -9.08 -21.29
C PHE A 2 3.31 -8.11 -21.24
N VAL A 3 2.15 -8.58 -21.68
CA VAL A 3 0.88 -7.95 -21.34
C VAL A 3 0.68 -8.30 -19.87
N ARG A 4 1.15 -7.43 -18.96
CA ARG A 4 0.63 -7.41 -17.60
C ARG A 4 -0.82 -6.99 -17.75
N THR A 5 -1.71 -7.97 -17.74
CA THR A 5 -3.15 -7.75 -17.74
C THR A 5 -3.49 -6.89 -16.53
N VAL A 6 -4.47 -6.01 -16.69
CA VAL A 6 -5.02 -5.06 -15.69
C VAL A 6 -5.39 -5.72 -14.34
N GLU A 7 -5.33 -7.05 -14.23
CA GLU A 7 -5.39 -7.82 -12.98
C GLU A 7 -4.15 -7.66 -12.07
N ASP A 8 -3.01 -7.20 -12.59
CA ASP A 8 -1.81 -6.86 -11.81
C ASP A 8 -1.89 -5.44 -11.19
N GLN A 9 -2.90 -4.65 -11.53
CA GLN A 9 -2.85 -3.17 -11.39
C GLN A 9 -3.52 -2.58 -10.14
N LEU A 10 -4.08 -3.36 -9.22
CA LEU A 10 -4.57 -2.85 -7.91
C LEU A 10 -4.60 -3.99 -6.88
N GLN A 11 -3.45 -4.53 -6.47
CA GLN A 11 -3.42 -5.24 -5.17
C GLN A 11 -3.52 -4.17 -4.08
N SER A 12 -4.74 -3.77 -3.73
CA SER A 12 -4.95 -2.87 -2.60
C SER A 12 -4.21 -3.40 -1.37
N PRO A 13 -3.63 -2.54 -0.51
CA PRO A 13 -2.97 -2.97 0.72
C PRO A 13 -3.82 -3.95 1.54
N TYR A 14 -5.15 -3.78 1.52
CA TYR A 14 -6.11 -4.73 2.10
C TYR A 14 -6.05 -6.15 1.52
N HIS A 15 -6.01 -6.27 0.19
CA HIS A 15 -5.97 -7.59 -0.47
C HIS A 15 -4.70 -8.33 -0.11
N GLU A 16 -3.61 -7.59 0.00
CA GLU A 16 -2.30 -8.13 0.32
C GLU A 16 -2.21 -8.65 1.75
N VAL A 17 -2.57 -7.84 2.75
CA VAL A 17 -2.59 -8.31 4.16
C VAL A 17 -3.52 -9.49 4.37
N ARG A 18 -4.62 -9.56 3.61
CA ARG A 18 -5.53 -10.71 3.62
C ARG A 18 -4.82 -11.98 3.14
N ILE A 19 -4.08 -11.91 2.03
CA ILE A 19 -3.30 -13.06 1.52
C ILE A 19 -2.21 -13.45 2.51
N LEU A 20 -1.47 -12.49 3.06
CA LEU A 20 -0.41 -12.76 4.04
C LEU A 20 -0.96 -13.51 5.25
N LEU A 21 -2.06 -13.01 5.82
CA LEU A 21 -2.73 -13.65 6.95
C LEU A 21 -3.27 -15.04 6.59
N GLU A 22 -3.90 -15.21 5.42
CA GLU A 22 -4.41 -16.52 4.97
C GLU A 22 -3.29 -17.55 4.84
N ARG A 23 -2.13 -17.16 4.28
CA ARG A 23 -0.98 -18.05 4.13
C ARG A 23 -0.33 -18.40 5.46
N TYR A 24 -0.20 -17.44 6.36
CA TYR A 24 0.33 -17.68 7.69
C TYR A 24 -0.59 -18.59 8.50
N ARG A 25 -1.89 -18.27 8.58
CA ARG A 25 -2.91 -19.10 9.25
C ARG A 25 -3.03 -20.49 8.64
N GLY A 26 -2.85 -20.62 7.32
CA GLY A 26 -2.87 -21.89 6.60
C GLY A 26 -1.63 -22.76 6.81
N GLY A 27 -0.55 -22.22 7.38
CA GLY A 27 0.73 -22.90 7.54
C GLY A 27 1.56 -22.98 6.25
N ASP A 28 1.16 -22.27 5.19
CA ASP A 28 1.92 -22.12 3.94
C ASP A 28 3.08 -21.11 4.08
N MET A 29 3.13 -20.42 5.22
CA MET A 29 4.14 -19.44 5.59
C MET A 29 4.43 -19.59 7.08
N ASP A 30 5.71 -19.60 7.44
CA ASP A 30 6.15 -19.58 8.84
C ASP A 30 6.16 -18.14 9.41
N GLU A 31 6.31 -18.03 10.74
CA GLU A 31 6.29 -16.75 11.46
C GLU A 31 7.36 -15.78 10.96
N ASP A 32 8.61 -16.22 10.78
CA ASP A 32 9.70 -15.39 10.26
C ASP A 32 9.41 -14.87 8.85
N GLY A 33 8.80 -15.72 8.01
CA GLY A 33 8.35 -15.36 6.66
C GLY A 33 7.21 -14.36 6.68
N PHE A 34 6.27 -14.49 7.62
CA PHE A 34 5.15 -13.58 7.79
C PHE A 34 5.60 -12.20 8.27
N LEU A 35 6.45 -12.13 9.30
CA LEU A 35 7.00 -10.88 9.80
C LEU A 35 7.80 -10.12 8.74
N ARG A 36 8.63 -10.83 7.95
CA ARG A 36 9.36 -10.21 6.84
C ARG A 36 8.43 -9.64 5.77
N ALA A 37 7.37 -10.36 5.43
CA ALA A 37 6.40 -9.87 4.47
C ALA A 37 5.63 -8.64 4.97
N LEU A 38 5.39 -8.54 6.29
CA LEU A 38 4.83 -7.33 6.91
C LEU A 38 5.81 -6.15 6.87
N ASP A 39 7.12 -6.39 6.99
CA ASP A 39 8.12 -5.33 6.80
C ASP A 39 8.11 -4.81 5.35
N GLU A 40 8.10 -5.70 4.36
CA GLU A 40 8.01 -5.34 2.94
C GLU A 40 6.68 -4.63 2.58
N TYR A 41 5.62 -4.95 3.31
CA TYR A 41 4.32 -4.27 3.23
C TYR A 41 4.41 -2.84 3.77
N ASP A 42 5.01 -2.64 4.93
CA ASP A 42 5.18 -1.30 5.53
C ASP A 42 6.08 -0.40 4.69
N GLU A 43 7.15 -0.93 4.10
CA GLU A 43 8.02 -0.19 3.19
C GLU A 43 7.23 0.37 1.99
N ARG A 44 6.29 -0.39 1.44
CA ARG A 44 5.44 0.07 0.34
C ARG A 44 4.37 1.05 0.79
N LEU A 45 3.78 0.87 1.97
CA LEU A 45 2.88 1.86 2.56
C LEU A 45 3.57 3.21 2.75
N GLN A 46 4.83 3.20 3.17
CA GLN A 46 5.64 4.40 3.35
C GLN A 46 5.86 5.13 2.02
N VAL A 47 6.18 4.40 0.93
CA VAL A 47 6.27 4.97 -0.42
C VAL A 47 4.93 5.57 -0.88
N LEU A 48 3.81 4.88 -0.61
CA LEU A 48 2.47 5.37 -0.90
C LEU A 48 2.16 6.67 -0.13
N TYR A 49 2.49 6.71 1.17
CA TYR A 49 2.33 7.88 2.01
C TYR A 49 3.11 9.08 1.47
N GLU A 50 4.39 8.88 1.14
CA GLU A 50 5.25 9.93 0.58
C GLU A 50 4.72 10.43 -0.77
N GLY A 51 4.23 9.53 -1.62
CA GLY A 51 3.59 9.90 -2.90
C GLY A 51 2.33 10.75 -2.72
N VAL A 52 1.45 10.39 -1.78
CA VAL A 52 0.24 11.18 -1.48
C VAL A 52 0.61 12.55 -0.90
N ALA A 53 1.64 12.60 -0.05
CA ALA A 53 2.10 13.82 0.61
C ALA A 53 2.92 14.77 -0.29
N ALA A 54 3.58 14.26 -1.35
CA ALA A 54 4.54 15.01 -2.15
C ALA A 54 3.93 16.07 -3.10
N GLU A 55 2.62 16.00 -3.41
CA GLU A 55 2.00 16.95 -4.35
C GLU A 55 0.66 17.51 -3.87
N PRO A 56 0.66 18.60 -3.08
CA PRO A 56 -0.53 19.42 -2.86
C PRO A 56 -0.64 20.62 -3.82
N GLU A 57 0.43 21.01 -4.53
CA GLU A 57 0.52 22.30 -5.25
C GLU A 57 -0.16 22.34 -6.63
N GLY A 58 -0.63 21.20 -7.15
CA GLY A 58 -1.31 21.08 -8.46
C GLY A 58 -2.83 20.92 -8.40
N LEU A 59 -3.42 21.00 -7.21
CA LEU A 59 -4.85 20.76 -7.00
C LEU A 59 -5.62 22.08 -7.15
N ASP A 60 -6.68 22.10 -7.96
CA ASP A 60 -7.66 23.20 -7.94
C ASP A 60 -8.43 23.10 -6.61
N VAL A 61 -7.91 23.81 -5.60
CA VAL A 61 -8.27 23.71 -4.18
C VAL A 61 -9.63 24.38 -3.89
N GLU A 62 -10.74 23.75 -4.26
CA GLU A 62 -12.04 24.08 -3.65
C GLU A 62 -12.84 22.86 -3.13
N GLU A 63 -12.51 21.61 -3.52
CA GLU A 63 -13.28 20.41 -3.09
C GLU A 63 -12.51 19.33 -2.27
N ASP A 64 -11.16 19.32 -2.20
CA ASP A 64 -10.44 18.05 -1.90
C ASP A 64 -9.56 17.97 -0.63
N VAL A 65 -9.63 18.91 0.30
CA VAL A 65 -8.80 18.84 1.54
C VAL A 65 -9.30 17.75 2.51
N GLU A 66 -10.62 17.57 2.59
CA GLU A 66 -11.23 16.55 3.46
C GLU A 66 -10.94 15.14 2.95
N THR A 67 -11.11 14.91 1.63
CA THR A 67 -10.80 13.64 0.96
C THR A 67 -9.32 13.28 1.05
N LEU A 68 -8.40 14.24 0.95
CA LEU A 68 -6.97 13.99 1.18
C LEU A 68 -6.68 13.62 2.64
N GLY A 69 -7.35 14.29 3.58
CA GLY A 69 -7.26 13.95 5.01
C GLY A 69 -7.70 12.52 5.29
N ASP A 70 -8.86 12.13 4.76
CA ASP A 70 -9.42 10.77 4.92
C ASP A 70 -8.54 9.70 4.28
N ALA A 71 -7.88 10.02 3.17
CA ALA A 71 -6.99 9.10 2.49
C ALA A 71 -5.67 8.87 3.23
N VAL A 72 -5.08 9.96 3.74
CA VAL A 72 -3.89 9.87 4.61
C VAL A 72 -4.26 9.12 5.89
N GLU A 73 -5.45 9.34 6.45
CA GLU A 73 -5.99 8.53 7.55
C GLU A 73 -6.03 7.04 7.16
N GLY A 74 -6.55 6.71 5.97
CA GLY A 74 -6.59 5.35 5.42
C GLY A 74 -5.22 4.69 5.34
N ILE A 75 -4.19 5.40 4.86
CA ILE A 75 -2.81 4.88 4.82
C ILE A 75 -2.27 4.62 6.22
N HIS A 76 -2.50 5.53 7.18
CA HIS A 76 -2.09 5.29 8.57
C HIS A 76 -2.79 4.10 9.20
N MET A 77 -4.08 3.88 8.92
CA MET A 77 -4.79 2.68 9.38
C MET A 77 -4.18 1.40 8.83
N PHE A 78 -3.63 1.41 7.62
CA PHE A 78 -2.93 0.24 7.08
C PHE A 78 -1.63 -0.07 7.84
N SER A 79 -0.95 0.92 8.41
CA SER A 79 0.17 0.68 9.34
C SER A 79 -0.32 0.05 10.65
N ASP A 80 -1.44 0.52 11.21
CA ASP A 80 -2.04 -0.08 12.42
C ASP A 80 -2.49 -1.54 12.22
N VAL A 81 -2.83 -1.92 10.98
CA VAL A 81 -3.13 -3.30 10.60
C VAL A 81 -1.88 -4.16 10.70
N SER A 82 -0.75 -3.68 10.18
CA SER A 82 0.52 -4.42 10.23
C SER A 82 0.94 -4.69 11.68
N GLU A 83 0.75 -3.72 12.58
CA GLU A 83 1.07 -3.83 14.01
C GLU A 83 0.23 -4.92 14.67
N ARG A 84 -1.10 -4.89 14.47
CA ARG A 84 -1.99 -5.93 15.00
C ARG A 84 -1.68 -7.32 14.47
N LEU A 85 -1.23 -7.43 13.22
CA LEU A 85 -0.83 -8.72 12.65
C LEU A 85 0.48 -9.23 13.25
N ARG A 86 1.40 -8.35 13.65
CA ARG A 86 2.60 -8.74 14.41
C ARG A 86 2.22 -9.23 15.80
N ASP A 87 1.32 -8.53 16.49
CA ASP A 87 0.80 -8.96 17.80
C ASP A 87 0.08 -10.32 17.67
N TYR A 88 -0.68 -10.54 16.59
CA TYR A 88 -1.28 -11.84 16.29
C TYR A 88 -0.22 -12.94 16.12
N ALA A 89 0.87 -12.65 15.41
CA ALA A 89 1.94 -13.63 15.20
C ALA A 89 2.62 -14.01 16.52
N GLU A 90 2.83 -13.05 17.42
CA GLU A 90 3.46 -13.28 18.73
C GLU A 90 2.52 -13.97 19.73
N GLU A 91 1.26 -13.53 19.82
CA GLU A 91 0.33 -13.97 20.86
C GLU A 91 -0.54 -15.17 20.43
N GLY A 92 -0.70 -15.38 19.13
CA GLY A 92 -1.60 -16.40 18.57
C GLY A 92 -3.08 -16.12 18.84
N ALA A 93 -3.45 -14.89 19.22
CA ALA A 93 -4.81 -14.51 19.57
C ALA A 93 -5.62 -14.15 18.31
N GLU A 94 -6.52 -15.05 17.88
CA GLU A 94 -7.33 -14.91 16.65
C GLU A 94 -8.22 -13.64 16.61
N GLU A 95 -8.49 -13.04 17.77
CA GLU A 95 -9.17 -11.74 17.86
C GLU A 95 -8.36 -10.62 17.19
N LEU A 96 -7.03 -10.59 17.36
CA LEU A 96 -6.13 -9.62 16.76
C LEU A 96 -6.13 -9.71 15.23
N ALA A 97 -6.11 -10.93 14.69
CA ALA A 97 -6.22 -11.16 13.25
C ALA A 97 -7.58 -10.69 12.69
N THR A 98 -8.66 -10.85 13.46
CA THR A 98 -9.99 -10.40 13.06
C THR A 98 -10.07 -8.88 13.07
N GLU A 99 -9.60 -8.24 14.15
CA GLU A 99 -9.54 -6.78 14.27
C GLU A 99 -8.68 -6.16 13.17
N ALA A 100 -7.54 -6.77 12.86
CA ALA A 100 -6.66 -6.32 11.77
C ALA A 100 -7.39 -6.34 10.43
N LEU A 101 -8.16 -7.39 10.10
CA LEU A 101 -8.92 -7.45 8.85
C LEU A 101 -10.07 -6.44 8.79
N GLU A 102 -10.77 -6.21 9.91
CA GLU A 102 -11.82 -5.19 9.98
C GLU A 102 -11.24 -3.79 9.79
N LEU A 103 -10.09 -3.51 10.41
CA LEU A 103 -9.38 -2.26 10.26
C LEU A 103 -8.86 -2.07 8.83
N ALA A 104 -8.28 -3.11 8.24
CA ALA A 104 -7.78 -3.09 6.87
C ALA A 104 -8.91 -2.84 5.85
N ARG A 105 -10.10 -3.39 6.11
CA ARG A 105 -11.28 -3.12 5.28
C ARG A 105 -11.70 -1.66 5.39
N LYS A 106 -11.74 -1.10 6.60
CA LYS A 106 -12.09 0.31 6.82
C LYS A 106 -11.06 1.26 6.20
N ALA A 107 -9.78 0.90 6.25
CA ALA A 107 -8.69 1.62 5.60
C ALA A 107 -8.85 1.59 4.07
N HIS A 108 -9.21 0.42 3.52
CA HIS A 108 -9.49 0.26 2.10
C HIS A 108 -10.62 1.14 1.60
N ASP A 109 -11.75 1.19 2.32
CA ASP A 109 -12.90 2.00 1.89
C ASP A 109 -12.49 3.47 1.74
N ARG A 110 -11.78 4.03 2.72
CA ARG A 110 -11.28 5.42 2.68
C ARG A 110 -10.21 5.66 1.62
N TRP A 111 -9.36 4.67 1.38
CA TRP A 111 -8.34 4.75 0.35
C TRP A 111 -8.93 4.62 -1.06
N ALA A 112 -9.96 3.80 -1.25
CA ALA A 112 -10.65 3.62 -2.52
C ALA A 112 -11.31 4.93 -2.97
N GLU A 113 -11.92 5.68 -2.03
CA GLU A 113 -12.46 7.01 -2.30
C GLU A 113 -11.38 7.96 -2.84
N LEU A 114 -10.14 7.91 -2.33
CA LEU A 114 -9.01 8.67 -2.90
C LEU A 114 -8.64 8.20 -4.29
N VAL A 115 -8.57 6.89 -4.53
CA VAL A 115 -8.17 6.32 -5.83
C VAL A 115 -9.19 6.67 -6.91
N GLU A 116 -10.48 6.67 -6.59
CA GLU A 116 -11.54 7.07 -7.51
C GLU A 116 -11.46 8.57 -7.86
N VAL A 117 -11.10 9.42 -6.89
CA VAL A 117 -10.96 10.87 -7.07
C VAL A 117 -9.63 11.24 -7.74
N ARG A 118 -8.56 10.51 -7.44
CA ARG A 118 -7.16 10.83 -7.80
C ARG A 118 -6.54 9.70 -8.62
N GLY A 119 -7.28 9.11 -9.57
CA GLY A 119 -6.84 7.97 -10.41
C GLY A 119 -5.46 8.13 -11.09
N ASP A 120 -4.96 9.36 -11.24
CA ASP A 120 -3.61 9.67 -11.72
C ASP A 120 -2.47 9.40 -10.71
N LEU A 121 -2.72 9.42 -9.39
CA LEU A 121 -1.68 9.21 -8.36
C LEU A 121 -1.06 7.82 -8.38
N LEU A 122 -1.88 6.80 -8.64
CA LEU A 122 -1.42 5.42 -8.75
C LEU A 122 -0.61 5.22 -10.04
N THR A 123 -1.00 5.93 -11.09
CA THR A 123 -0.26 5.97 -12.36
C THR A 123 1.14 6.60 -12.18
N LEU A 124 1.30 7.56 -11.26
CA LEU A 124 2.59 8.18 -10.92
C LEU A 124 3.54 7.23 -10.16
N LEU A 125 3.02 6.34 -9.31
CA LEU A 125 3.81 5.31 -8.64
C LEU A 125 4.30 4.25 -9.64
N GLU A 126 3.46 3.83 -10.59
CA GLU A 126 3.88 2.98 -11.72
C GLU A 126 4.94 3.66 -12.62
N GLY A 127 4.93 5.00 -12.73
CA GLY A 127 5.90 5.76 -13.53
C GLY A 127 7.29 5.92 -12.89
N SER A 128 7.43 5.68 -11.58
CA SER A 128 8.70 5.82 -10.87
C SER A 128 9.66 4.62 -11.01
N GLU A 129 9.21 3.53 -11.63
CA GLU A 129 10.08 2.43 -12.08
C GLU A 129 10.78 2.70 -13.44
N ASP A 130 10.51 3.84 -14.10
CA ASP A 130 11.18 4.24 -15.36
C ASP A 130 12.33 5.25 -15.10
N TYR A 131 13.24 4.90 -14.20
CA TYR A 131 14.57 5.52 -14.09
C TYR A 131 15.67 4.47 -14.22
N SER A 132 15.64 3.73 -15.34
CA SER A 132 16.76 2.88 -15.76
C SER A 132 17.03 3.07 -17.26
N GLY A 133 17.47 4.27 -17.65
CA GLY A 133 17.76 4.54 -19.06
C GLY A 133 18.56 5.80 -19.42
N LEU A 134 19.00 6.64 -18.47
CA LEU A 134 19.91 7.74 -18.79
C LEU A 134 21.34 7.36 -18.41
N GLU A 135 21.96 6.49 -19.22
CA GLU A 135 23.42 6.46 -19.28
C GLU A 135 23.92 7.81 -19.81
N PRO A 136 24.89 8.46 -19.13
CA PRO A 136 25.48 9.68 -19.63
C PRO A 136 26.43 9.31 -20.78
N SER A 137 26.00 9.47 -22.02
CA SER A 137 26.94 9.47 -23.15
C SER A 137 27.68 10.80 -23.17
N LEU A 138 28.74 10.85 -22.37
CA LEU A 138 29.92 11.66 -22.68
C LEU A 138 30.61 10.99 -23.88
N GLU A 139 30.32 11.45 -25.08
CA GLU A 139 31.28 11.36 -26.17
C GLU A 139 31.50 12.76 -26.73
N GLU A 140 32.66 13.31 -26.35
CA GLU A 140 33.42 14.27 -27.14
C GLU A 140 33.39 13.84 -28.61
N TYR A 141 32.98 14.74 -29.52
CA TYR A 141 33.68 15.07 -30.77
C TYR A 141 33.09 16.34 -31.38
#